data_AF-A0A1H5XBP9-F1
#
_entry.id   AF-A0A1H5XBP9-F1
#
_cell.length_a   1.000
_cell.length_b   1.000
_cell.length_c   1.000
_cell.angle_alpha   90.00
_cell.angle_beta   90.00
_cell.angle_gamma   90.00
#
_symmetry.space_group_name_H-M   'P 1'
#
loop_
_entity.id
_entity.type
_entity.pdbx_description
1 polymer ?
#
loop_
_entity_poly.entity_id
_entity_poly.type
_entity_poly.pdbx_seq_one_letter_code
_entity_poly.pdbx_strand_id
1 'polypeptide(L)'
;MGIRKNQNKLTNAEKTRFVNAVKKMKADTAAAYNYDKYVTIHNTAFSGNMDLNPAHMGPAFFPWHRYFLRKFERDLEAADRALGKDGNVTLPYWDWTHDNANEANRQRGSIWKDNFMGGYGDPVTTGPFRTGEWTTIPPGPAMLVRALGRTAIDANAVNSLPTEAEVNDALTIKGFDCVPWSTDSLRGPSLPTPPAPILTGTGGGTLATGVYRVVITYVNVLGETRPSQESTICLGGGCTPSNTNNAIRITSPPAQASASGYNVYVTAANGASLTETKHGGTTLIGTSVSITNIVPGDAFPTMNSTGSYRNFLEGWISTRGQPELHNRIHMWVAGSMSPGTSPNDPVFFLHHCNIDRLWALWQYRNPGQNYPLVVPRTSPPPGNRPHGLNDLMPPWIAPPEEVRPVNVLNHRPMGYSYDTDPVGLSINVAP
;
A
#
# COMPACT_ATOMS: atom_id res chain seq x y z
N MET A 1 1.67 -27.77 -3.91
CA MET A 1 1.66 -26.32 -3.62
C MET A 1 2.92 -26.02 -2.82
N GLY A 2 3.74 -25.06 -3.26
CA GLY A 2 4.96 -24.69 -2.53
C GLY A 2 4.63 -23.85 -1.28
N ILE A 3 5.40 -24.02 -0.20
CA ILE A 3 5.22 -23.24 1.04
C ILE A 3 6.38 -22.26 1.17
N ARG A 4 6.10 -20.96 1.05
CA ARG A 4 7.05 -19.88 1.35
C ARG A 4 7.17 -19.74 2.87
N LYS A 5 8.38 -19.96 3.39
CA LYS A 5 8.68 -19.91 4.84
C LYS A 5 9.42 -18.64 5.20
N ASN A 6 9.33 -18.24 6.47
CA ASN A 6 10.25 -17.23 6.99
C ASN A 6 11.69 -17.74 6.84
N GLN A 7 12.60 -16.89 6.34
CA GLN A 7 14.02 -17.22 6.18
C GLN A 7 14.65 -17.74 7.49
N ASN A 8 14.17 -17.29 8.66
CA ASN A 8 14.68 -17.70 9.96
C ASN A 8 14.27 -19.13 10.36
N LYS A 9 13.27 -19.70 9.69
CA LYS A 9 12.83 -21.11 9.85
C LYS A 9 13.43 -22.04 8.81
N LEU A 10 14.19 -21.52 7.84
CA LEU A 10 14.89 -22.37 6.88
C LEU A 10 16.03 -23.14 7.56
N THR A 11 16.12 -24.42 7.25
CA THR A 11 17.29 -25.24 7.54
C THR A 11 18.51 -24.76 6.73
N ASN A 12 19.71 -25.14 7.17
CA ASN A 12 20.93 -24.84 6.41
C ASN A 12 20.88 -25.42 4.98
N ALA A 13 20.31 -26.62 4.81
CA ALA A 13 20.15 -27.23 3.50
C ALA A 13 19.24 -26.42 2.57
N GLU A 14 18.12 -25.90 3.10
CA GLU A 14 17.22 -25.04 2.33
C GLU A 14 17.88 -23.71 1.96
N LYS A 15 18.63 -23.10 2.88
CA LYS A 15 19.41 -21.88 2.61
C LYS A 15 20.44 -22.10 1.51
N THR A 16 21.23 -23.16 1.60
CA THR A 16 22.22 -23.53 0.57
C THR A 16 21.55 -23.80 -0.78
N ARG A 17 20.42 -24.52 -0.78
CA ARG A 17 19.67 -24.81 -2.00
C ARG A 17 19.17 -23.55 -2.70
N PHE A 18 18.55 -22.63 -1.94
CA PHE A 18 18.11 -21.33 -2.44
C PHE A 18 19.27 -20.54 -3.05
N VAL A 19 20.37 -20.38 -2.30
CA VAL A 19 21.57 -19.65 -2.74
C VAL A 19 22.14 -20.25 -4.04
N ASN A 20 22.25 -21.57 -4.12
CA ASN A 20 22.77 -22.24 -5.31
C ASN A 20 21.88 -22.01 -6.54
N ALA A 21 20.55 -22.09 -6.38
CA ALA A 21 19.61 -21.82 -7.46
C ALA A 21 19.68 -20.37 -7.94
N VAL A 22 19.78 -19.39 -7.03
CA VAL A 22 19.97 -17.97 -7.40
C VAL A 22 21.30 -17.76 -8.14
N LYS A 23 22.41 -18.32 -7.64
CA LYS A 23 23.72 -18.24 -8.32
C LYS A 23 23.67 -18.92 -9.70
N LYS A 24 22.91 -20.00 -9.86
CA LYS A 24 22.69 -20.66 -11.16
C LYS A 24 21.95 -19.76 -12.14
N MET A 25 20.87 -19.10 -11.69
CA MET A 25 20.16 -18.10 -12.51
C MET A 25 21.07 -16.96 -12.95
N LYS A 26 22.00 -16.54 -12.08
CA LYS A 26 22.94 -15.47 -12.39
C LYS A 26 24.06 -15.89 -13.34
N ALA A 27 24.56 -17.11 -13.21
CA ALA A 27 25.66 -17.63 -14.03
C ALA A 27 25.22 -17.93 -15.48
N ASP A 28 23.99 -18.43 -15.66
CA ASP A 28 23.52 -18.87 -16.97
C ASP A 28 22.83 -17.73 -17.74
N THR A 29 23.61 -16.78 -18.24
CA THR A 29 23.08 -15.55 -18.85
C THR A 29 22.25 -15.77 -20.13
N ALA A 30 22.45 -16.90 -20.83
CA ALA A 30 21.66 -17.27 -22.01
C ALA A 30 20.41 -18.09 -21.67
N ALA A 31 20.23 -18.54 -20.43
CA ALA A 31 19.10 -19.38 -20.05
C ALA A 31 17.81 -18.56 -19.92
N ALA A 32 16.68 -19.21 -20.20
CA ALA A 32 15.37 -18.60 -20.00
C ALA A 32 15.14 -18.16 -18.55
N TYR A 33 15.77 -18.80 -17.56
CA TYR A 33 15.68 -18.47 -16.13
C TYR A 33 16.72 -17.44 -15.64
N ASN A 34 17.40 -16.71 -16.54
CA ASN A 34 18.42 -15.73 -16.18
C ASN A 34 17.90 -14.73 -15.12
N TYR A 35 18.71 -14.47 -14.08
CA TYR A 35 18.43 -13.51 -13.01
C TYR A 35 18.33 -12.05 -13.47
N ASP A 36 19.23 -11.62 -14.36
CA ASP A 36 19.39 -10.21 -14.74
C ASP A 36 18.19 -9.62 -15.45
N LYS A 37 17.39 -10.46 -16.10
CA LYS A 37 16.11 -10.02 -16.69
C LYS A 37 15.16 -9.45 -15.62
N TYR A 38 15.21 -9.94 -14.38
CA TYR A 38 14.37 -9.44 -13.29
C TYR A 38 14.80 -8.05 -12.84
N VAL A 39 16.11 -7.79 -12.82
CA VAL A 39 16.65 -6.46 -12.57
C VAL A 39 16.22 -5.50 -13.68
N THR A 40 16.31 -5.92 -14.95
CA THR A 40 15.86 -5.11 -16.10
C THR A 40 14.36 -4.84 -16.06
N ILE A 41 13.52 -5.88 -15.86
CA ILE A 41 12.05 -5.73 -15.82
C ILE A 41 11.64 -4.73 -14.74
N HIS A 42 12.18 -4.87 -13.53
CA HIS A 42 11.86 -3.96 -12.42
C HIS A 42 12.39 -2.55 -12.68
N ASN A 43 13.63 -2.41 -13.18
CA ASN A 43 14.19 -1.11 -13.49
C ASN A 43 13.41 -0.41 -14.60
N THR A 44 12.92 -1.11 -15.62
CA THR A 44 12.06 -0.53 -16.66
C THR A 44 10.70 -0.13 -16.09
N ALA A 45 10.10 -0.95 -15.23
CA ALA A 45 8.86 -0.61 -14.55
C ALA A 45 9.01 0.64 -13.65
N PHE A 46 10.17 0.82 -13.03
CA PHE A 46 10.48 1.98 -12.19
C PHE A 46 10.88 3.23 -12.99
N SER A 47 11.68 3.07 -14.06
CA SER A 47 12.24 4.17 -14.87
C SER A 47 11.36 4.64 -16.01
N GLY A 48 10.20 4.02 -16.22
CA GLY A 48 9.18 4.46 -17.17
C GLY A 48 8.78 5.90 -16.88
N ASN A 49 9.41 6.82 -17.61
CA ASN A 49 9.19 8.26 -17.69
C ASN A 49 7.75 8.59 -17.30
N MET A 50 7.58 9.26 -16.14
CA MET A 50 6.30 9.59 -15.48
C MET A 50 5.09 9.54 -16.44
N ASP A 51 4.60 8.34 -16.75
CA ASP A 51 3.38 8.02 -17.53
C ASP A 51 2.98 6.54 -17.42
N LEU A 52 3.83 5.67 -16.86
CA LEU A 52 3.58 4.23 -16.88
C LEU A 52 3.99 3.43 -15.66
N ASN A 53 4.51 4.00 -14.55
CA ASN A 53 5.00 3.26 -13.37
C ASN A 53 4.02 2.16 -12.93
N PRO A 54 4.15 0.92 -13.45
CA PRO A 54 3.06 -0.05 -13.42
C PRO A 54 3.13 -0.89 -12.14
N ALA A 55 4.18 -0.67 -11.36
CA ALA A 55 4.61 -1.51 -10.27
C ALA A 55 4.69 -0.74 -8.95
N HIS A 56 4.69 0.60 -8.94
CA HIS A 56 4.82 1.40 -7.73
C HIS A 56 3.90 2.62 -7.77
N MET A 57 3.78 3.28 -6.62
CA MET A 57 3.09 4.56 -6.42
C MET A 57 1.62 4.53 -6.85
N GLY A 58 1.00 3.35 -6.83
CA GLY A 58 -0.36 3.15 -7.28
C GLY A 58 -0.90 1.74 -7.00
N PRO A 59 -2.19 1.51 -7.29
CA PRO A 59 -2.91 0.28 -6.93
C PRO A 59 -2.22 -1.01 -7.35
N ALA A 60 -1.54 -1.02 -8.50
CA ALA A 60 -0.89 -2.22 -9.04
C ALA A 60 0.36 -2.66 -8.26
N PHE A 61 0.81 -1.89 -7.27
CA PHE A 61 1.99 -2.24 -6.47
C PHE A 61 1.96 -3.68 -5.98
N PHE A 62 0.88 -4.11 -5.34
CA PHE A 62 0.78 -5.49 -4.86
C PHE A 62 0.63 -6.55 -5.96
N PRO A 63 -0.36 -6.48 -6.88
CA PRO A 63 -0.53 -7.53 -7.89
C PRO A 63 0.67 -7.64 -8.84
N TRP A 64 1.32 -6.52 -9.19
CA TRP A 64 2.50 -6.53 -10.05
C TRP A 64 3.65 -7.29 -9.37
N HIS A 65 3.97 -6.94 -8.12
CA HIS A 65 5.03 -7.61 -7.37
C HIS A 65 4.70 -9.07 -7.06
N ARG A 66 3.44 -9.40 -6.76
CA ARG A 66 3.00 -10.79 -6.60
C ARG A 66 3.29 -11.64 -7.83
N TYR A 67 2.92 -11.15 -9.02
CA TYR A 67 3.19 -11.87 -10.26
C TYR A 67 4.70 -11.93 -10.56
N PHE A 68 5.43 -10.82 -10.36
CA PHE A 68 6.88 -10.75 -10.49
C PHE A 68 7.60 -11.80 -9.65
N LEU A 69 7.25 -11.91 -8.36
CA LEU A 69 7.76 -12.92 -7.44
C LEU A 69 7.42 -14.33 -7.91
N ARG A 70 6.21 -14.55 -8.43
CA ARG A 70 5.81 -15.87 -8.92
C ARG A 70 6.62 -16.28 -10.14
N LYS A 71 6.87 -15.37 -11.07
CA LYS A 71 7.71 -15.62 -12.24
C LYS A 71 9.13 -15.97 -11.81
N PHE A 72 9.70 -15.18 -10.88
CA PHE A 72 11.02 -15.46 -10.31
C PHE A 72 11.08 -16.84 -9.67
N GLU A 73 10.07 -17.22 -8.87
CA GLU A 73 10.02 -18.52 -8.21
C GLU A 73 9.96 -19.68 -9.23
N ARG A 74 9.20 -19.55 -10.32
CA ARG A 74 9.15 -20.57 -11.39
C ARG A 74 10.51 -20.76 -12.08
N ASP A 75 11.26 -19.67 -12.26
CA ASP A 75 12.61 -19.72 -12.82
C ASP A 75 13.64 -20.24 -11.81
N LEU A 76 13.46 -19.92 -10.52
CA LEU A 76 14.26 -20.50 -9.44
C LEU A 76 14.10 -22.02 -9.38
N GLU A 77 12.86 -22.51 -9.52
CA GLU A 77 12.56 -23.94 -9.64
C GLU A 77 13.20 -24.56 -10.90
N ALA A 78 13.28 -23.82 -12.02
CA ALA A 78 13.93 -24.28 -13.24
C ALA A 78 15.45 -24.36 -13.09
N ALA A 79 16.07 -23.36 -12.46
CA ALA A 79 17.49 -23.35 -12.15
C ALA A 79 17.87 -24.46 -11.16
N ASP A 80 17.01 -24.72 -10.17
CA ASP A 80 17.16 -25.84 -9.24
C ASP A 80 17.08 -27.21 -9.96
N ARG A 81 16.16 -27.38 -10.91
CA ARG A 81 16.16 -28.57 -11.81
C ARG A 81 17.43 -28.66 -12.64
N ALA A 82 17.94 -27.54 -13.16
CA ALA A 82 19.21 -27.49 -13.90
C ALA A 82 20.43 -27.85 -13.03
N LEU A 83 20.32 -27.77 -11.71
CA LEU A 83 21.31 -28.26 -10.74
C LEU A 83 21.09 -29.74 -10.37
N GLY A 84 20.22 -30.46 -11.09
CA GLY A 84 19.91 -31.86 -10.84
C GLY A 84 19.04 -32.10 -9.60
N LYS A 85 18.27 -31.09 -9.16
CA LYS A 85 17.32 -31.20 -8.05
C LYS A 85 15.88 -31.35 -8.55
N ASP A 86 14.94 -31.56 -7.63
CA ASP A 86 13.54 -31.86 -7.95
C ASP A 86 12.69 -30.63 -8.34
N GLY A 87 13.22 -29.41 -8.27
CA GLY A 87 12.47 -28.20 -8.56
C GLY A 87 11.52 -27.75 -7.44
N ASN A 88 11.64 -28.30 -6.23
CA ASN A 88 10.80 -27.93 -5.07
C ASN A 88 11.38 -26.78 -4.21
N VAL A 89 12.38 -26.04 -4.72
CA VAL A 89 12.84 -24.82 -4.06
C VAL A 89 11.71 -23.77 -4.06
N THR A 90 11.54 -23.04 -2.97
CA THR A 90 10.53 -21.98 -2.82
C THR A 90 11.20 -20.67 -2.45
N LEU A 91 10.55 -19.54 -2.77
CA LEU A 91 10.98 -18.24 -2.25
C LEU A 91 10.76 -18.18 -0.73
N PRO A 92 11.79 -17.84 0.08
CA PRO A 92 11.57 -17.45 1.46
C PRO A 92 11.07 -16.00 1.55
N TYR A 93 10.44 -15.66 2.67
CA TYR A 93 10.18 -14.26 3.02
C TYR A 93 11.06 -13.82 4.20
N TRP A 94 11.33 -12.52 4.26
CA TRP A 94 12.05 -11.89 5.38
C TRP A 94 11.07 -11.10 6.25
N ASP A 95 10.74 -11.64 7.42
CA ASP A 95 10.01 -10.89 8.44
C ASP A 95 10.97 -9.98 9.21
N TRP A 96 11.07 -8.74 8.75
CA TRP A 96 11.96 -7.73 9.30
C TRP A 96 11.58 -7.28 10.72
N THR A 97 10.35 -7.55 11.19
CA THR A 97 9.90 -7.13 12.53
C THR A 97 10.66 -7.83 13.67
N HIS A 98 11.24 -8.99 13.40
CA HIS A 98 12.02 -9.76 14.37
C HIS A 98 13.51 -9.40 14.41
N ASP A 99 14.00 -8.62 13.43
CA ASP A 99 15.42 -8.27 13.32
C ASP A 99 15.72 -6.86 13.86
N ASN A 100 14.76 -6.23 14.57
CA ASN A 100 14.85 -4.87 15.11
C ASN A 100 15.57 -4.76 16.47
N ALA A 101 16.34 -5.79 16.88
CA ALA A 101 17.03 -5.75 18.16
C ALA A 101 18.23 -4.78 18.12
N ASN A 102 18.06 -3.63 18.81
CA ASN A 102 19.14 -2.73 19.20
C ASN A 102 20.08 -3.43 20.17
N GLU A 103 21.15 -4.05 19.68
CA GLU A 103 22.26 -4.47 20.52
C GLU A 103 23.60 -3.97 20.01
N ALA A 104 24.51 -3.67 20.95
CA ALA A 104 25.82 -3.05 20.78
C ALA A 104 26.79 -3.78 19.83
N ASN A 105 26.42 -4.94 19.29
CA ASN A 105 27.18 -5.68 18.27
C ASN A 105 26.34 -6.11 17.05
N ARG A 106 25.12 -5.60 16.89
CA ARG A 106 24.23 -5.82 15.73
C ARG A 106 24.23 -7.30 15.32
N GLN A 107 23.66 -8.18 16.15
CA GLN A 107 23.39 -9.56 15.73
C GLN A 107 22.43 -9.53 14.54
N ARG A 108 23.08 -9.49 13.39
CA ARG A 108 22.65 -9.81 12.05
C ARG A 108 21.59 -10.90 12.13
N GLY A 109 20.32 -10.51 11.96
CA GLY A 109 19.23 -11.45 11.75
C GLY A 109 19.69 -12.57 10.84
N SER A 110 19.17 -13.79 11.02
CA SER A 110 19.72 -14.99 10.36
C SER A 110 19.81 -14.90 8.83
N ILE A 111 19.18 -13.89 8.24
CA ILE A 111 19.30 -13.49 6.85
C ILE A 111 20.73 -13.03 6.47
N TRP A 112 21.37 -12.22 7.31
CA TRP A 112 22.64 -11.52 7.03
C TRP A 112 23.91 -12.32 7.40
N LYS A 113 23.76 -13.60 7.76
CA LYS A 113 24.88 -14.50 8.05
C LYS A 113 25.61 -14.91 6.77
N ASP A 114 26.88 -15.24 6.91
CA ASP A 114 27.77 -15.62 5.81
C ASP A 114 27.35 -16.91 5.08
N ASN A 115 26.50 -17.73 5.71
CA ASN A 115 25.94 -18.92 5.06
C ASN A 115 24.61 -18.65 4.32
N PHE A 116 24.18 -17.38 4.18
CA PHE A 116 22.95 -17.04 3.48
C PHE A 116 23.05 -15.76 2.64
N MET A 117 22.56 -14.59 3.10
CA MET A 117 22.57 -13.39 2.25
C MET A 117 23.86 -12.56 2.37
N GLY A 118 24.69 -12.77 3.40
CA GLY A 118 25.89 -11.97 3.66
C GLY A 118 25.58 -10.61 4.29
N GLY A 119 26.60 -9.93 4.81
CA GLY A 119 26.46 -8.71 5.60
C GLY A 119 26.33 -7.40 4.81
N TYR A 120 26.77 -6.32 5.45
CA TYR A 120 26.86 -4.97 4.90
C TYR A 120 28.24 -4.68 4.29
N GLY A 121 28.34 -3.58 3.56
CA GLY A 121 29.59 -3.02 3.06
C GLY A 121 29.37 -2.25 1.76
N ASP A 122 30.32 -1.36 1.46
CA ASP A 122 30.50 -0.74 0.15
C ASP A 122 31.95 -1.02 -0.30
N PRO A 123 32.23 -2.18 -0.93
CA PRO A 123 31.30 -3.26 -1.27
C PRO A 123 31.04 -4.27 -0.14
N VAL A 124 30.03 -5.13 -0.31
CA VAL A 124 29.76 -6.28 0.57
C VAL A 124 30.88 -7.32 0.42
N THR A 125 31.50 -7.72 1.54
CA THR A 125 32.65 -8.65 1.57
C THR A 125 32.36 -10.04 2.15
N THR A 126 31.14 -10.27 2.63
CA THR A 126 30.75 -11.51 3.33
C THR A 126 29.60 -12.22 2.64
N GLY A 127 29.51 -13.53 2.84
CA GLY A 127 28.45 -14.37 2.29
C GLY A 127 28.62 -14.78 0.82
N PRO A 128 27.63 -15.49 0.26
CA PRO A 128 27.67 -16.05 -1.10
C PRO A 128 27.52 -15.00 -2.20
N PHE A 129 27.04 -13.80 -1.86
CA PHE A 129 26.79 -12.68 -2.77
C PHE A 129 27.77 -11.51 -2.59
N ARG A 130 28.93 -11.78 -1.97
CA ARG A 130 30.01 -10.79 -1.79
C ARG A 130 30.63 -10.38 -3.13
N THR A 131 31.40 -9.30 -3.09
CA THR A 131 32.25 -8.89 -4.21
C THR A 131 33.13 -10.04 -4.73
N GLY A 132 33.24 -10.17 -6.05
CA GLY A 132 33.90 -11.29 -6.73
C GLY A 132 33.05 -12.55 -6.92
N GLU A 133 31.97 -12.71 -6.17
CA GLU A 133 31.02 -13.84 -6.30
C GLU A 133 29.68 -13.42 -6.94
N TRP A 134 29.36 -12.13 -6.89
CA TRP A 134 28.14 -11.55 -7.39
C TRP A 134 28.41 -10.20 -8.06
N THR A 135 27.89 -10.05 -9.27
CA THR A 135 28.06 -8.85 -10.09
C THR A 135 26.69 -8.25 -10.36
N THR A 136 26.47 -7.00 -10.00
CA THR A 136 25.24 -6.26 -10.29
C THR A 136 25.26 -5.72 -11.73
N ILE A 137 24.08 -5.48 -12.31
CA ILE A 137 23.97 -4.83 -13.63
C ILE A 137 23.63 -3.32 -13.49
N PRO A 138 23.97 -2.49 -14.49
CA PRO A 138 23.74 -1.04 -14.45
C PRO A 138 22.25 -0.62 -14.37
N PRO A 139 21.95 0.61 -13.95
CA PRO A 139 22.87 1.62 -13.40
C PRO A 139 23.38 1.27 -11.99
N GLY A 140 24.59 1.74 -11.68
CA GLY A 140 25.26 1.53 -10.39
C GLY A 140 26.61 0.81 -10.51
N PRO A 141 27.34 0.65 -9.39
CA PRO A 141 28.60 -0.10 -9.39
C PRO A 141 28.33 -1.57 -9.68
N ALA A 142 29.29 -2.26 -10.31
CA ALA A 142 29.20 -3.69 -10.66
C ALA A 142 29.49 -4.62 -9.46
N MET A 143 29.09 -4.21 -8.26
CA MET A 143 29.23 -4.93 -7.01
C MET A 143 28.08 -4.58 -6.07
N LEU A 144 27.81 -5.48 -5.14
CA LEU A 144 26.74 -5.30 -4.16
C LEU A 144 27.15 -4.30 -3.07
N VAL A 145 26.27 -3.36 -2.75
CA VAL A 145 26.44 -2.36 -1.69
C VAL A 145 25.25 -2.42 -0.74
N ARG A 146 25.53 -2.43 0.58
CA ARG A 146 24.51 -2.47 1.64
C ARG A 146 24.95 -1.68 2.87
N ALA A 147 24.07 -0.85 3.42
CA ALA A 147 24.30 -0.12 4.68
C ALA A 147 23.74 -0.84 5.92
N LEU A 148 22.58 -1.49 5.79
CA LEU A 148 21.85 -2.13 6.90
C LEU A 148 21.65 -1.16 8.10
N GLY A 149 21.18 0.05 7.80
CA GLY A 149 20.94 1.14 8.73
C GLY A 149 22.18 1.89 9.21
N ARG A 150 23.31 1.79 8.49
CA ARG A 150 24.53 2.56 8.76
C ARG A 150 24.60 3.78 7.86
N THR A 151 24.29 4.95 8.43
CA THR A 151 24.47 6.23 7.73
C THR A 151 25.93 6.53 7.37
N ALA A 152 26.89 5.91 8.06
CA ALA A 152 28.32 5.97 7.73
C ALA A 152 28.68 5.21 6.43
N ILE A 153 27.80 4.34 5.92
CA ILE A 153 27.99 3.63 4.65
C ILE A 153 27.15 4.29 3.55
N ASP A 154 25.90 4.60 3.84
CA ASP A 154 25.01 5.32 2.92
C ASP A 154 24.28 6.40 3.72
N ALA A 155 24.54 7.67 3.42
CA ALA A 155 23.97 8.80 4.15
C ALA A 155 22.43 8.86 4.10
N ASN A 156 21.81 8.21 3.12
CA ASN A 156 20.35 8.13 2.99
C ASN A 156 19.75 6.93 3.75
N ALA A 157 20.57 6.11 4.41
CA ALA A 157 20.08 4.94 5.11
C ALA A 157 19.26 5.31 6.35
N VAL A 158 18.08 4.72 6.50
CA VAL A 158 17.29 4.81 7.74
C VAL A 158 17.83 3.84 8.78
N ASN A 159 17.86 4.25 10.04
CA ASN A 159 18.56 3.53 11.11
C ASN A 159 17.70 2.48 11.86
N SER A 160 16.43 2.30 11.47
CA SER A 160 15.51 1.38 12.14
C SER A 160 14.75 0.49 11.14
N LEU A 161 14.46 -0.73 11.56
CA LEU A 161 13.52 -1.61 10.86
C LEU A 161 12.10 -1.37 11.39
N PRO A 162 11.06 -1.62 10.59
CA PRO A 162 9.71 -1.50 11.10
C PRO A 162 9.36 -2.64 12.09
N THR A 163 8.53 -2.32 13.06
CA THR A 163 8.15 -3.15 14.21
C THR A 163 6.87 -3.94 13.95
N GLU A 164 6.62 -4.95 14.78
CA GLU A 164 5.35 -5.67 14.78
C GLU A 164 4.15 -4.75 15.07
N ALA A 165 4.33 -3.75 15.94
CA ALA A 165 3.30 -2.75 16.23
C ALA A 165 2.94 -1.91 14.99
N GLU A 166 3.93 -1.51 14.19
CA GLU A 166 3.71 -0.77 12.93
C GLU A 166 3.05 -1.64 11.86
N VAL A 167 3.38 -2.93 11.79
CA VAL A 167 2.68 -3.88 10.90
C VAL A 167 1.24 -4.06 11.35
N ASN A 168 0.98 -4.25 12.65
CA ASN A 168 -0.37 -4.38 13.18
C ASN A 168 -1.19 -3.11 12.94
N ASP A 169 -0.57 -1.94 13.07
CA ASP A 169 -1.18 -0.65 12.76
C ASP A 169 -1.59 -0.55 11.28
N ALA A 170 -0.72 -0.95 10.34
CA ALA A 170 -1.06 -1.02 8.93
C ALA A 170 -2.27 -1.94 8.66
N LEU A 171 -2.31 -3.10 9.32
CA LEU A 171 -3.40 -4.07 9.18
C LEU A 171 -4.75 -3.58 9.74
N THR A 172 -4.80 -2.44 10.44
CA THR A 172 -6.06 -1.79 10.84
C THR A 172 -6.74 -1.02 9.71
N ILE A 173 -5.99 -0.64 8.66
CA ILE A 173 -6.50 0.14 7.54
C ILE A 173 -7.42 -0.76 6.71
N LYS A 174 -8.70 -0.40 6.63
CA LYS A 174 -9.69 -1.24 5.95
C LYS A 174 -9.74 -1.04 4.44
N GLY A 175 -9.33 0.11 3.91
CA GLY A 175 -9.41 0.37 2.48
C GLY A 175 -8.18 -0.16 1.75
N PHE A 176 -8.38 -0.82 0.61
CA PHE A 176 -7.27 -1.29 -0.23
C PHE A 176 -6.40 -0.10 -0.67
N ASP A 177 -7.04 0.86 -1.31
CA ASP A 177 -6.46 2.12 -1.76
C ASP A 177 -7.57 3.18 -1.88
N CYS A 178 -7.19 4.45 -2.04
CA CYS A 178 -8.14 5.53 -2.24
C CYS A 178 -7.63 6.53 -3.29
N VAL A 179 -8.52 7.42 -3.75
CA VAL A 179 -8.13 8.53 -4.64
C VAL A 179 -6.98 9.34 -3.95
N PRO A 180 -6.07 9.98 -4.69
CA PRO A 180 -5.95 9.97 -6.15
C PRO A 180 -5.25 8.73 -6.71
N TRP A 181 -5.15 7.64 -5.92
CA TRP A 181 -4.53 6.37 -6.34
C TRP A 181 -3.05 6.54 -6.66
N SER A 182 -2.42 7.46 -5.94
CA SER A 182 -1.01 7.82 -6.04
C SER A 182 -0.33 7.71 -4.68
N THR A 183 0.90 8.24 -4.56
CA THR A 183 1.60 8.49 -3.30
C THR A 183 0.86 9.45 -2.36
N ASP A 184 -0.11 10.23 -2.87
CA ASP A 184 -0.89 11.20 -2.10
C ASP A 184 -2.15 10.58 -1.47
N SER A 185 -2.38 9.28 -1.70
CA SER A 185 -3.52 8.57 -1.13
C SER A 185 -3.39 8.50 0.38
N LEU A 186 -4.42 8.96 1.11
CA LEU A 186 -4.33 9.17 2.55
C LEU A 186 -4.62 7.90 3.36
N ARG A 187 -4.14 7.88 4.61
CA ARG A 187 -4.41 6.81 5.58
C ARG A 187 -5.89 6.73 5.95
N GLY A 188 -6.62 7.85 5.82
CA GLY A 188 -8.02 8.01 6.18
C GLY A 188 -8.31 7.79 7.67
N PRO A 189 -9.51 8.19 8.14
CA PRO A 189 -9.92 7.96 9.52
C PRO A 189 -10.27 6.49 9.83
N SER A 190 -10.41 5.63 8.82
CA SER A 190 -10.96 4.27 8.93
C SER A 190 -12.31 4.21 9.67
N LEU A 191 -13.17 5.19 9.39
CA LEU A 191 -14.52 5.32 9.96
C LEU A 191 -15.58 4.96 8.90
N PRO A 192 -16.77 4.48 9.28
CA PRO A 192 -17.87 4.37 8.33
C PRO A 192 -18.32 5.76 7.88
N THR A 193 -18.93 5.85 6.70
CA THR A 193 -19.69 7.04 6.30
C THR A 193 -20.79 7.31 7.34
N PRO A 194 -21.00 8.56 7.79
CA PRO A 194 -22.08 8.88 8.72
C PRO A 194 -23.47 8.61 8.12
N PRO A 195 -24.50 8.37 8.95
CA PRO A 195 -25.88 8.39 8.47
C PRO A 195 -26.26 9.78 7.94
N ALA A 196 -27.32 9.84 7.13
CA ALA A 196 -27.87 11.10 6.66
C ALA A 196 -28.21 12.03 7.85
N PRO A 197 -27.83 13.32 7.80
CA PRO A 197 -27.98 14.20 8.95
C PRO A 197 -29.44 14.52 9.24
N ILE A 198 -29.81 14.51 10.52
CA ILE A 198 -31.17 14.88 10.93
C ILE A 198 -31.24 16.41 11.03
N LEU A 199 -32.04 17.00 10.15
CA LEU A 199 -32.19 18.45 10.01
C LEU A 199 -33.49 18.92 10.68
N THR A 200 -33.44 20.06 11.36
CA THR A 200 -34.64 20.74 11.90
C THR A 200 -34.53 22.23 11.64
N GLY A 201 -35.57 22.83 11.07
CA GLY A 201 -35.62 24.28 10.89
C GLY A 201 -35.80 24.98 12.24
N THR A 202 -35.04 26.04 12.48
CA THR A 202 -35.12 26.87 13.69
C THR A 202 -35.12 28.35 13.35
N GLY A 203 -35.60 29.19 14.28
CA GLY A 203 -35.48 30.65 14.17
C GLY A 203 -34.10 31.16 14.60
N GLY A 204 -33.87 32.47 14.41
CA GLY A 204 -32.69 33.18 14.93
C GLY A 204 -31.49 33.26 13.99
N GLY A 205 -31.67 32.96 12.70
CA GLY A 205 -30.63 33.09 11.67
C GLY A 205 -30.93 34.13 10.60
N THR A 206 -30.17 34.08 9.51
CA THR A 206 -30.25 34.94 8.33
C THR A 206 -30.26 34.14 7.03
N LEU A 207 -30.51 32.83 7.08
CA LEU A 207 -30.63 32.01 5.89
C LEU A 207 -31.81 32.46 5.03
N ALA A 208 -31.58 32.55 3.73
CA ALA A 208 -32.58 32.94 2.75
C ALA A 208 -33.62 31.83 2.55
N THR A 209 -34.77 32.20 2.01
CA THR A 209 -35.79 31.24 1.56
C THR A 209 -35.23 30.35 0.46
N GLY A 210 -35.42 29.03 0.60
CA GLY A 210 -35.06 28.07 -0.44
C GLY A 210 -34.76 26.68 0.08
N VAL A 211 -34.28 25.83 -0.83
CA VAL A 211 -33.90 24.45 -0.55
C VAL A 211 -32.42 24.38 -0.22
N TYR A 212 -32.11 23.80 0.94
CA TYR A 212 -30.75 23.54 1.41
C TYR A 212 -30.49 22.03 1.42
N ARG A 213 -29.31 21.65 0.97
CA ARG A 213 -28.80 20.28 1.03
C ARG A 213 -27.66 20.23 2.01
N VAL A 214 -27.65 19.22 2.86
CA VAL A 214 -26.70 19.07 3.96
C VAL A 214 -26.15 17.65 3.97
N VAL A 215 -24.83 17.57 4.10
CA VAL A 215 -24.13 16.32 4.41
C VAL A 215 -23.20 16.54 5.60
N ILE A 216 -22.84 15.45 6.25
CA ILE A 216 -21.89 15.44 7.36
C ILE A 216 -20.81 14.39 7.14
N THR A 217 -19.66 14.58 7.77
CA THR A 217 -18.52 13.66 7.76
C THR A 217 -18.09 13.41 9.20
N TYR A 218 -17.55 12.23 9.52
CA TYR A 218 -16.83 12.06 10.79
C TYR A 218 -15.39 12.50 10.66
N VAL A 219 -14.81 12.94 11.77
CA VAL A 219 -13.41 13.34 11.91
C VAL A 219 -12.78 12.58 13.07
N ASN A 220 -11.54 12.11 12.88
CA ASN A 220 -10.65 11.71 13.97
C ASN A 220 -9.22 12.24 13.70
N VAL A 221 -8.25 11.82 14.51
CA VAL A 221 -6.84 12.23 14.38
C VAL A 221 -6.19 11.80 13.06
N LEU A 222 -6.81 10.90 12.30
CA LEU A 222 -6.29 10.36 11.04
C LEU A 222 -6.98 10.97 9.80
N GLY A 223 -7.95 11.87 10.00
CA GLY A 223 -8.59 12.63 8.94
C GLY A 223 -10.12 12.58 8.99
N GLU A 224 -10.73 12.70 7.82
CA GLU A 224 -12.17 12.91 7.64
C GLU A 224 -12.78 11.88 6.68
N THR A 225 -14.02 11.47 6.93
CA THR A 225 -14.71 10.46 6.11
C THR A 225 -15.28 11.04 4.82
N ARG A 226 -15.81 10.15 3.96
CA ARG A 226 -16.82 10.54 2.97
C ARG A 226 -18.02 11.21 3.63
N PRO A 227 -18.72 12.10 2.90
CA PRO A 227 -19.99 12.64 3.35
C PRO A 227 -21.03 11.52 3.49
N SER A 228 -21.94 11.72 4.41
CA SER A 228 -23.20 10.99 4.52
C SER A 228 -24.00 11.03 3.22
N GLN A 229 -25.06 10.24 3.13
CA GLN A 229 -26.15 10.58 2.22
C GLN A 229 -26.67 11.98 2.52
N GLU A 230 -27.12 12.66 1.47
CA GLU A 230 -27.66 14.01 1.57
C GLU A 230 -28.99 14.02 2.32
N SER A 231 -29.19 15.04 3.15
CA SER A 231 -30.52 15.42 3.63
C SER A 231 -30.87 16.80 3.14
N THR A 232 -32.13 16.97 2.78
CA THR A 232 -32.65 18.23 2.26
C THR A 232 -33.58 18.86 3.28
N ILE A 233 -33.48 20.17 3.48
CA ILE A 233 -34.45 20.95 4.23
C ILE A 233 -34.84 22.19 3.46
N CYS A 234 -36.13 22.51 3.52
CA CYS A 234 -36.71 23.68 2.92
C CYS A 234 -36.93 24.75 3.99
N LEU A 235 -36.51 25.99 3.74
CA LEU A 235 -36.74 27.14 4.62
C LEU A 235 -37.55 28.22 3.90
N GLY A 236 -38.53 28.83 4.58
CA GLY A 236 -39.33 29.94 4.06
C GLY A 236 -40.48 29.54 3.10
N GLY A 237 -41.22 30.56 2.63
CA GLY A 237 -42.38 30.38 1.75
C GLY A 237 -42.00 29.98 0.32
N GLY A 238 -42.68 28.97 -0.24
CA GLY A 238 -42.42 28.44 -1.60
C GLY A 238 -41.92 26.99 -1.64
N CYS A 239 -41.78 26.34 -0.49
CA CYS A 239 -41.40 24.94 -0.37
C CYS A 239 -42.32 24.19 0.61
N THR A 240 -42.49 22.87 0.46
CA THR A 240 -43.38 22.04 1.28
C THR A 240 -42.58 21.05 2.14
N PRO A 241 -42.89 20.92 3.45
CA PRO A 241 -43.87 21.69 4.23
C PRO A 241 -43.34 23.10 4.61
N SER A 242 -44.22 24.10 4.61
CA SER A 242 -43.85 25.50 4.87
C SER A 242 -43.37 25.71 6.30
N ASN A 243 -42.20 26.33 6.48
CA ASN A 243 -41.77 26.85 7.79
C ASN A 243 -41.23 28.28 7.63
N THR A 244 -41.41 29.12 8.65
CA THR A 244 -40.90 30.51 8.70
C THR A 244 -39.49 30.59 9.28
N ASN A 245 -38.80 29.45 9.36
CA ASN A 245 -37.48 29.35 9.97
C ASN A 245 -36.40 29.89 9.04
N ASN A 246 -35.32 30.38 9.64
CA ASN A 246 -34.21 31.03 8.94
C ASN A 246 -32.83 30.56 9.48
N ALA A 247 -32.83 29.42 10.15
CA ALA A 247 -31.65 28.68 10.59
C ALA A 247 -31.93 27.16 10.49
N ILE A 248 -30.85 26.37 10.41
CA ILE A 248 -30.93 24.91 10.36
C ILE A 248 -30.19 24.36 11.58
N ARG A 249 -30.88 23.59 12.42
CA ARG A 249 -30.24 22.76 13.44
C ARG A 249 -29.91 21.40 12.85
N ILE A 250 -28.65 21.01 12.95
CA ILE A 250 -28.13 19.68 12.61
C ILE A 250 -27.92 18.93 13.91
N THR A 251 -28.68 17.86 14.10
CA THR A 251 -28.49 17.00 15.26
C THR A 251 -27.15 16.28 15.14
N SER A 252 -26.41 16.23 16.25
CA SER A 252 -25.13 15.52 16.28
C SER A 252 -25.31 14.07 15.79
N PRO A 253 -24.45 13.57 14.88
CA PRO A 253 -24.51 12.18 14.49
C PRO A 253 -24.21 11.26 15.69
N PRO A 254 -24.69 10.00 15.65
CA PRO A 254 -24.38 9.02 16.69
C PRO A 254 -22.87 8.86 16.86
N ALA A 255 -22.42 8.60 18.09
CA ALA A 255 -21.01 8.29 18.32
C ALA A 255 -20.59 7.04 17.52
N GLN A 256 -19.44 7.11 16.85
CA GLN A 256 -18.87 6.01 16.06
C GLN A 256 -17.41 5.80 16.41
N ALA A 257 -17.09 4.68 17.05
CA ALA A 257 -15.73 4.22 17.33
C ALA A 257 -14.76 5.36 17.74
N SER A 258 -13.76 5.65 16.91
CA SER A 258 -12.73 6.67 17.13
C SER A 258 -13.09 8.08 16.66
N ALA A 259 -14.33 8.34 16.22
CA ALA A 259 -14.76 9.67 15.78
C ALA A 259 -14.69 10.64 16.96
N SER A 260 -13.81 11.63 16.87
CA SER A 260 -13.71 12.72 17.86
C SER A 260 -14.63 13.89 17.51
N GLY A 261 -15.02 14.02 16.25
CA GLY A 261 -15.91 15.07 15.78
C GLY A 261 -16.58 14.79 14.44
N TYR A 262 -17.25 15.79 13.91
CA TYR A 262 -17.88 15.79 12.61
C TYR A 262 -17.84 17.19 11.98
N ASN A 263 -17.77 17.26 10.65
CA ASN A 263 -17.93 18.51 9.90
C ASN A 263 -19.31 18.55 9.24
N VAL A 264 -19.79 19.76 8.97
CA VAL A 264 -21.07 20.01 8.29
C VAL A 264 -20.81 20.75 7.00
N TYR A 265 -21.40 20.27 5.91
CA TYR A 265 -21.32 20.89 4.60
C TYR A 265 -22.72 21.24 4.13
N VAL A 266 -22.88 22.48 3.64
CA VAL A 266 -24.17 22.99 3.21
C VAL A 266 -24.05 23.63 1.83
N THR A 267 -25.04 23.34 0.98
CA THR A 267 -25.23 24.05 -0.28
C THR A 267 -26.05 25.32 -0.05
N ALA A 268 -25.72 26.40 -0.77
CA ALA A 268 -26.55 27.61 -0.79
C ALA A 268 -27.98 27.32 -1.34
N ALA A 269 -28.92 28.19 -0.99
CA ALA A 269 -30.33 28.08 -1.39
C ALA A 269 -30.47 27.95 -2.92
N ASN A 270 -31.14 26.89 -3.38
CA ASN A 270 -31.49 26.66 -4.79
C ASN A 270 -30.29 26.56 -5.77
N GLY A 271 -29.08 26.24 -5.27
CA GLY A 271 -27.91 26.01 -6.13
C GLY A 271 -28.11 24.81 -7.08
N ALA A 272 -27.75 24.99 -8.36
CA ALA A 272 -27.86 23.95 -9.40
C ALA A 272 -26.79 22.84 -9.32
N SER A 273 -25.78 23.02 -8.47
CA SER A 273 -24.71 22.05 -8.21
C SER A 273 -24.35 22.06 -6.73
N LEU A 274 -23.61 21.04 -6.29
CA LEU A 274 -23.00 20.88 -4.98
C LEU A 274 -21.92 21.96 -4.73
N THR A 275 -22.27 23.24 -4.75
CA THR A 275 -21.39 24.33 -4.32
C THR A 275 -21.37 24.33 -2.79
N GLU A 276 -20.68 23.34 -2.25
CA GLU A 276 -20.67 23.03 -0.82
C GLU A 276 -19.57 23.79 -0.11
N THR A 277 -19.94 24.37 1.02
CA THR A 277 -18.99 25.08 1.88
C THR A 277 -19.02 24.43 3.26
N LYS A 278 -17.84 24.04 3.74
CA LYS A 278 -17.66 23.58 5.12
C LYS A 278 -18.10 24.69 6.08
N HIS A 279 -19.14 24.42 6.85
CA HIS A 279 -19.67 25.37 7.82
C HIS A 279 -18.86 25.31 9.12
N GLY A 280 -17.96 26.29 9.30
CA GLY A 280 -17.13 26.39 10.50
C GLY A 280 -16.05 25.30 10.60
N GLY A 281 -15.66 25.00 11.84
CA GLY A 281 -14.66 23.97 12.15
C GLY A 281 -15.27 22.64 12.60
N THR A 282 -14.42 21.69 12.94
CA THR A 282 -14.83 20.38 13.47
C THR A 282 -15.65 20.55 14.75
N THR A 283 -16.85 19.97 14.76
CA THR A 283 -17.72 19.93 15.93
C THR A 283 -17.55 18.61 16.68
N LEU A 284 -17.52 18.64 18.01
CA LEU A 284 -17.44 17.42 18.82
C LEU A 284 -18.70 16.57 18.69
N ILE A 285 -18.53 15.25 18.67
CA ILE A 285 -19.65 14.30 18.76
C ILE A 285 -20.42 14.53 20.07
N GLY A 286 -21.75 14.50 19.99
CA GLY A 286 -22.66 14.83 21.07
C GLY A 286 -23.14 16.29 21.05
N THR A 287 -22.45 17.18 20.33
CA THR A 287 -22.83 18.59 20.19
C THR A 287 -23.58 18.81 18.88
N SER A 288 -24.78 19.40 18.91
CA SER A 288 -25.55 19.76 17.71
C SER A 288 -25.15 21.16 17.22
N VAL A 289 -25.17 21.38 15.90
CA VAL A 289 -24.80 22.66 15.26
C VAL A 289 -26.05 23.41 14.82
N SER A 290 -26.03 24.74 14.94
CA SER A 290 -27.03 25.62 14.35
C SER A 290 -26.38 26.46 13.26
N ILE A 291 -26.84 26.32 12.03
CA ILE A 291 -26.42 27.13 10.89
C ILE A 291 -27.35 28.33 10.81
N THR A 292 -26.84 29.49 11.20
CA THR A 292 -27.55 30.77 11.13
C THR A 292 -27.21 31.55 9.87
N ASN A 293 -26.08 31.28 9.23
CA ASN A 293 -25.60 31.90 8.01
C ASN A 293 -24.67 30.93 7.27
N ILE A 294 -24.51 31.08 5.95
CA ILE A 294 -23.54 30.30 5.19
C ILE A 294 -22.18 30.97 5.32
N VAL A 295 -21.18 30.19 5.74
CA VAL A 295 -19.78 30.62 5.82
C VAL A 295 -19.02 29.84 4.75
N PRO A 296 -18.30 30.51 3.83
CA PRO A 296 -17.46 29.83 2.86
C PRO A 296 -16.39 28.97 3.53
N GLY A 297 -16.10 27.81 2.94
CA GLY A 297 -15.11 26.85 3.43
C GLY A 297 -14.77 25.82 2.35
N ASP A 298 -13.97 24.82 2.73
CA ASP A 298 -13.55 23.76 1.81
C ASP A 298 -14.73 22.89 1.36
N ALA A 299 -14.57 22.22 0.20
CA ALA A 299 -15.47 21.14 -0.22
C ALA A 299 -15.29 19.92 0.69
N PHE A 300 -16.30 19.03 0.76
CA PHE A 300 -16.14 17.80 1.54
C PHE A 300 -15.15 16.83 0.88
N PRO A 301 -14.58 15.89 1.66
CA PRO A 301 -13.76 14.83 1.08
C PRO A 301 -14.60 13.89 0.21
N THR A 302 -14.23 13.73 -1.07
CA THR A 302 -14.91 12.83 -2.01
C THR A 302 -14.45 11.36 -1.90
N MET A 303 -13.59 11.02 -0.93
CA MET A 303 -12.80 9.78 -0.95
C MET A 303 -13.02 8.83 0.21
N ASN A 304 -12.82 7.53 -0.05
CA ASN A 304 -13.09 6.38 0.83
C ASN A 304 -12.70 6.62 2.29
N SER A 305 -13.67 6.41 3.17
CA SER A 305 -13.56 6.61 4.61
C SER A 305 -12.66 5.58 5.32
N THR A 306 -12.16 4.59 4.57
CA THR A 306 -11.41 3.42 5.06
C THR A 306 -9.88 3.52 4.89
N GLY A 307 -9.37 4.50 4.12
CA GLY A 307 -7.92 4.71 3.94
C GLY A 307 -7.25 3.94 2.81
N SER A 308 -5.95 4.18 2.59
CA SER A 308 -5.11 3.41 1.66
C SER A 308 -4.12 2.51 2.37
N TYR A 309 -4.46 1.21 2.47
CA TYR A 309 -3.52 0.18 2.94
C TYR A 309 -2.34 0.05 1.99
N ARG A 310 -2.58 0.10 0.68
CA ARG A 310 -1.54 0.05 -0.36
C ARG A 310 -0.50 1.12 -0.13
N ASN A 311 -0.89 2.39 -0.04
CA ASN A 311 0.05 3.50 0.07
C ASN A 311 0.77 3.53 1.42
N PHE A 312 0.10 3.10 2.50
CA PHE A 312 0.72 2.95 3.82
C PHE A 312 1.77 1.84 3.82
N LEU A 313 1.44 0.65 3.31
CA LEU A 313 2.36 -0.49 3.27
C LEU A 313 3.51 -0.27 2.29
N GLU A 314 3.25 0.37 1.14
CA GLU A 314 4.28 0.77 0.17
C GLU A 314 5.27 1.77 0.79
N GLY A 315 4.79 2.68 1.63
CA GLY A 315 5.65 3.48 2.50
C GLY A 315 5.66 4.98 2.25
N TRP A 316 4.65 5.52 1.56
CA TRP A 316 4.57 6.95 1.22
C TRP A 316 3.82 7.79 2.25
N ILE A 317 3.01 7.16 3.11
CA ILE A 317 2.31 7.84 4.20
C ILE A 317 3.22 7.88 5.44
N SER A 318 4.00 8.94 5.63
CA SER A 318 4.83 9.09 6.83
C SER A 318 3.98 9.52 8.03
N THR A 319 3.80 8.62 9.00
CA THR A 319 3.14 8.95 10.28
C THR A 319 4.12 9.12 11.44
N ARG A 320 5.40 8.80 11.20
CA ARG A 320 6.44 8.68 12.24
C ARG A 320 7.74 9.41 11.89
N GLY A 321 7.69 10.37 10.95
CA GLY A 321 8.86 11.15 10.52
C GLY A 321 9.89 10.35 9.70
N GLN A 322 9.50 9.17 9.20
CA GLN A 322 10.32 8.28 8.39
C GLN A 322 9.41 7.50 7.42
N PRO A 323 9.94 6.95 6.30
CA PRO A 323 9.17 6.10 5.41
C PRO A 323 8.55 4.93 6.18
N GLU A 324 7.37 4.48 5.76
CA GLU A 324 6.74 3.30 6.36
C GLU A 324 7.21 2.01 5.66
N LEU A 325 7.05 0.91 6.39
CA LEU A 325 7.14 -0.49 5.97
C LEU A 325 8.03 -0.75 4.72
N HIS A 326 7.47 -0.91 3.51
CA HIS A 326 8.23 -1.30 2.32
C HIS A 326 9.40 -0.34 1.98
N ASN A 327 9.13 0.96 1.84
CA ASN A 327 10.16 1.96 1.53
C ASN A 327 11.22 2.03 2.62
N ARG A 328 10.84 1.84 3.89
CA ARG A 328 11.78 1.81 5.01
C ARG A 328 12.81 0.70 4.84
N ILE A 329 12.42 -0.49 4.37
CA ILE A 329 13.35 -1.60 4.16
C ILE A 329 14.31 -1.33 3.00
N HIS A 330 13.82 -0.77 1.89
CA HIS A 330 14.68 -0.34 0.78
C HIS A 330 15.75 0.65 1.27
N MET A 331 15.35 1.65 2.07
CA MET A 331 16.27 2.63 2.65
C MET A 331 17.13 2.06 3.79
N TRP A 332 16.67 1.06 4.53
CA TRP A 332 17.47 0.47 5.62
C TRP A 332 18.58 -0.40 5.04
N VAL A 333 18.28 -1.23 4.04
CA VAL A 333 19.32 -1.99 3.34
C VAL A 333 20.23 -1.04 2.55
N ALA A 334 19.64 -0.03 1.90
CA ALA A 334 20.30 1.03 1.13
C ALA A 334 21.21 0.50 0.01
N GLY A 335 22.06 1.36 -0.56
CA GLY A 335 22.98 0.97 -1.63
C GLY A 335 22.27 0.33 -2.81
N SER A 336 22.58 -0.94 -3.09
CA SER A 336 21.99 -1.70 -4.19
C SER A 336 20.48 -1.92 -4.04
N MET A 337 19.88 -1.74 -2.86
CA MET A 337 18.44 -1.81 -2.64
C MET A 337 17.69 -0.48 -2.89
N SER A 338 18.38 0.64 -3.13
CA SER A 338 17.75 1.96 -3.29
C SER A 338 17.16 2.25 -4.69
N PRO A 339 17.83 1.95 -5.83
CA PRO A 339 17.36 2.37 -7.15
C PRO A 339 16.28 1.43 -7.73
N GLY A 340 15.75 1.77 -8.91
CA GLY A 340 14.92 0.87 -9.72
C GLY A 340 15.60 -0.46 -10.07
N THR A 341 16.93 -0.56 -9.96
CA THR A 341 17.67 -1.82 -10.04
C THR A 341 17.76 -2.57 -8.72
N SER A 342 16.91 -2.27 -7.72
CA SER A 342 16.94 -2.91 -6.40
C SER A 342 16.95 -4.45 -6.39
N PRO A 343 16.37 -5.18 -7.38
CA PRO A 343 16.56 -6.63 -7.48
C PRO A 343 18.00 -7.08 -7.73
N ASN A 344 18.95 -6.18 -8.00
CA ASN A 344 20.39 -6.50 -7.99
C ASN A 344 20.83 -7.12 -6.65
N ASP A 345 20.16 -6.76 -5.55
CA ASP A 345 20.31 -7.44 -4.27
C ASP A 345 19.30 -8.59 -4.16
N PRO A 346 19.73 -9.86 -4.03
CA PRO A 346 18.82 -10.99 -3.85
C PRO A 346 17.89 -10.89 -2.63
N VAL A 347 18.20 -10.02 -1.64
CA VAL A 347 17.29 -9.74 -0.51
C VAL A 347 15.98 -9.10 -0.97
N PHE A 348 15.95 -8.44 -2.13
CA PHE A 348 14.73 -7.89 -2.74
C PHE A 348 13.58 -8.89 -2.73
N PHE A 349 13.85 -10.12 -3.20
CA PHE A 349 12.81 -11.15 -3.34
C PHE A 349 12.26 -11.61 -1.99
N LEU A 350 13.11 -11.65 -0.96
CA LEU A 350 12.70 -12.03 0.39
C LEU A 350 11.86 -10.92 1.05
N HIS A 351 12.27 -9.67 0.86
CA HIS A 351 11.53 -8.49 1.33
C HIS A 351 10.14 -8.44 0.68
N HIS A 352 10.08 -8.50 -0.65
CA HIS A 352 8.83 -8.45 -1.39
C HIS A 352 7.93 -9.67 -1.14
N CYS A 353 8.49 -10.85 -0.84
CA CYS A 353 7.68 -11.96 -0.37
C CYS A 353 6.99 -11.68 0.97
N ASN A 354 7.59 -10.87 1.86
CA ASN A 354 6.92 -10.45 3.10
C ASN A 354 5.85 -9.38 2.82
N ILE A 355 6.06 -8.48 1.85
CA ILE A 355 5.01 -7.56 1.40
C ILE A 355 3.80 -8.32 0.85
N ASP A 356 4.03 -9.31 -0.01
CA ASP A 356 2.98 -10.16 -0.56
C ASP A 356 2.24 -10.97 0.53
N ARG A 357 2.97 -11.47 1.53
CA ARG A 357 2.42 -12.14 2.72
C ARG A 357 1.51 -11.21 3.52
N LEU A 358 1.95 -9.97 3.78
CA LEU A 358 1.16 -8.99 4.53
C LEU A 358 -0.11 -8.61 3.76
N TRP A 359 -0.03 -8.47 2.43
CA TRP A 359 -1.21 -8.26 1.60
C TRP A 359 -2.18 -9.44 1.68
N ALA A 360 -1.71 -10.69 1.59
CA ALA A 360 -2.57 -11.87 1.75
C ALA A 360 -3.26 -11.92 3.14
N LEU A 361 -2.55 -11.55 4.21
CA LEU A 361 -3.12 -11.44 5.56
C LEU A 361 -4.16 -10.31 5.65
N TRP A 362 -3.90 -9.18 4.99
CA TRP A 362 -4.84 -8.06 4.92
C TRP A 362 -6.13 -8.46 4.19
N GLN A 363 -6.01 -9.19 3.06
CA GLN A 363 -7.16 -9.68 2.29
C GLN A 363 -8.04 -10.63 3.12
N TYR A 364 -7.41 -11.48 3.95
CA TYR A 364 -8.12 -12.34 4.89
C TYR A 364 -8.92 -11.56 5.94
N ARG A 365 -8.35 -10.49 6.49
CA ARG A 365 -8.98 -9.67 7.54
C ARG A 365 -10.06 -8.75 7.01
N ASN A 366 -10.10 -8.50 5.70
CA ASN A 366 -11.00 -7.54 5.07
C ASN A 366 -11.81 -8.19 3.92
N PRO A 367 -12.60 -9.24 4.18
CA PRO A 367 -13.43 -9.87 3.16
C PRO A 367 -14.45 -8.85 2.64
N GLY A 368 -14.40 -8.55 1.34
CA GLY A 368 -15.27 -7.55 0.69
C GLY A 368 -14.61 -6.20 0.36
N GLN A 369 -13.34 -6.01 0.73
CA GLN A 369 -12.55 -4.88 0.23
C GLN A 369 -11.89 -5.28 -1.08
N ASN A 370 -12.37 -4.70 -2.18
CA ASN A 370 -11.96 -5.07 -3.52
C ASN A 370 -10.86 -4.14 -4.06
N TYR A 371 -10.00 -4.72 -4.89
CA TYR A 371 -9.14 -3.95 -5.77
C TYR A 371 -10.00 -3.05 -6.68
N PRO A 372 -9.61 -1.79 -6.96
CA PRO A 372 -10.46 -0.86 -7.70
C PRO A 372 -10.80 -1.37 -9.10
N LEU A 373 -12.09 -1.46 -9.43
CA LEU A 373 -12.57 -1.90 -10.75
C LEU A 373 -12.09 -1.00 -11.89
N VAL A 374 -12.23 0.30 -11.67
CA VAL A 374 -11.79 1.37 -12.58
C VAL A 374 -11.10 2.42 -11.74
N VAL A 375 -9.96 2.91 -12.21
CA VAL A 375 -9.33 4.07 -11.63
C VAL A 375 -9.50 5.25 -12.60
N PRO A 376 -10.17 6.35 -12.20
CA PRO A 376 -10.39 7.49 -13.09
C PRO A 376 -9.07 8.05 -13.61
N ARG A 377 -8.98 8.18 -14.93
CA ARG A 377 -7.77 8.65 -15.64
C ARG A 377 -7.56 10.17 -15.58
N THR A 378 -8.44 10.90 -14.87
CA THR A 378 -8.60 12.36 -14.95
C THR A 378 -8.05 13.13 -13.74
N SER A 379 -7.27 12.50 -12.86
CA SER A 379 -6.62 13.22 -11.75
C SER A 379 -5.10 13.22 -11.97
N PRO A 380 -4.45 14.38 -12.20
CA PRO A 380 -3.00 14.47 -12.37
C PRO A 380 -2.30 14.28 -11.00
N PRO A 381 -1.05 13.80 -10.98
CA PRO A 381 0.05 14.36 -11.78
C PRO A 381 0.12 13.74 -13.18
N PRO A 382 0.77 14.41 -14.14
CA PRO A 382 1.26 13.72 -15.32
C PRO A 382 2.18 12.61 -14.83
N GLY A 383 1.70 11.38 -14.89
CA GLY A 383 2.65 10.29 -14.97
C GLY A 383 2.45 8.98 -14.22
N ASN A 384 1.38 8.85 -13.46
CA ASN A 384 0.98 7.55 -12.96
C ASN A 384 -0.33 7.19 -13.63
N ARG A 385 -0.32 6.10 -14.40
CA ARG A 385 -1.55 5.44 -14.86
C ARG A 385 -1.91 4.39 -13.82
N PRO A 386 -2.69 4.71 -12.78
CA PRO A 386 -3.10 3.69 -11.83
C PRO A 386 -3.89 2.61 -12.55
N HIS A 387 -3.49 1.36 -12.33
CA HIS A 387 -4.10 0.21 -13.00
C HIS A 387 -5.37 -0.21 -12.26
N GLY A 388 -6.50 -0.15 -12.95
CA GLY A 388 -7.74 -0.79 -12.52
C GLY A 388 -7.67 -2.32 -12.61
N LEU A 389 -8.67 -2.99 -12.05
CA LEU A 389 -8.72 -4.44 -11.88
C LEU A 389 -8.43 -5.23 -13.15
N ASN A 390 -8.90 -4.69 -14.28
CA ASN A 390 -8.81 -5.30 -15.60
C ASN A 390 -7.75 -4.65 -16.47
N ASP A 391 -6.92 -3.73 -15.99
CA ASP A 391 -5.83 -3.20 -16.79
C ASP A 391 -4.70 -4.24 -16.90
N LEU A 392 -4.06 -4.33 -18.07
CA LEU A 392 -2.87 -5.15 -18.23
C LEU A 392 -1.72 -4.56 -17.40
N MET A 393 -0.85 -5.43 -16.88
CA MET A 393 0.33 -5.05 -16.10
C MET A 393 1.60 -5.20 -16.97
N PRO A 394 2.19 -4.11 -17.50
CA PRO A 394 3.45 -4.17 -18.23
C PRO A 394 4.58 -4.80 -17.41
N PRO A 395 5.47 -5.60 -18.03
CA PRO A 395 5.54 -5.91 -19.46
C PRO A 395 4.63 -7.06 -19.93
N TRP A 396 3.79 -7.62 -19.05
CA TRP A 396 2.91 -8.76 -19.34
C TRP A 396 1.59 -8.32 -20.01
N ILE A 397 1.74 -7.76 -21.21
CA ILE A 397 0.66 -7.10 -21.97
C ILE A 397 0.29 -7.83 -23.27
N ALA A 398 0.92 -8.97 -23.57
CA ALA A 398 0.70 -9.70 -24.81
C ALA A 398 0.94 -11.21 -24.63
N PRO A 399 0.35 -12.08 -25.47
CA PRO A 399 0.53 -13.52 -25.37
C PRO A 399 2.01 -13.92 -25.45
N PRO A 400 2.45 -14.95 -24.70
CA PRO A 400 1.63 -15.82 -23.84
C PRO A 400 1.36 -15.25 -22.43
N GLU A 401 1.86 -14.06 -22.10
CA GLU A 401 1.80 -13.49 -20.75
C GLU A 401 0.94 -12.21 -20.75
N GLU A 402 -0.38 -12.38 -20.76
CA GLU A 402 -1.35 -11.30 -20.54
C GLU A 402 -1.86 -11.35 -19.10
N VAL A 403 -1.39 -10.42 -18.26
CA VAL A 403 -1.67 -10.47 -16.82
C VAL A 403 -2.28 -9.17 -16.35
N ARG A 404 -3.36 -9.29 -15.60
CA ARG A 404 -4.14 -8.21 -15.00
C ARG A 404 -4.19 -8.43 -13.48
N PRO A 405 -4.46 -7.39 -12.67
CA PRO A 405 -4.62 -7.56 -11.23
C PRO A 405 -5.58 -8.69 -10.86
N VAL A 406 -6.72 -8.81 -11.56
CA VAL A 406 -7.72 -9.88 -11.34
C VAL A 406 -7.15 -11.30 -11.39
N ASN A 407 -6.09 -11.53 -12.17
CA ASN A 407 -5.49 -12.86 -12.31
C ASN A 407 -4.68 -13.30 -11.08
N VAL A 408 -4.29 -12.36 -10.21
CA VAL A 408 -3.32 -12.59 -9.14
C VAL A 408 -3.80 -12.16 -7.76
N LEU A 409 -5.05 -11.71 -7.62
CA LEU A 409 -5.59 -11.31 -6.32
C LEU A 409 -5.62 -12.44 -5.28
N ASN A 410 -5.66 -13.70 -5.71
CA ASN A 410 -5.53 -14.86 -4.82
C ASN A 410 -4.27 -15.65 -5.19
N HIS A 411 -3.32 -15.76 -4.25
CA HIS A 411 -2.07 -16.47 -4.46
C HIS A 411 -2.20 -18.00 -4.50
N ARG A 412 -3.24 -18.57 -3.89
CA ARG A 412 -3.37 -20.04 -3.79
C ARG A 412 -3.55 -20.73 -5.14
N PRO A 413 -4.44 -20.27 -6.05
CA PRO A 413 -4.51 -20.77 -7.42
C PRO A 413 -3.19 -20.61 -8.20
N MET A 414 -2.34 -19.66 -7.81
CA MET A 414 -1.01 -19.49 -8.43
C MET A 414 -0.03 -20.58 -8.00
N GLY A 415 -0.36 -21.42 -6.99
CA GLY A 415 0.37 -22.63 -6.64
C GLY A 415 1.32 -22.52 -5.44
N TYR A 416 1.19 -21.47 -4.63
CA TYR A 416 1.96 -21.30 -3.40
C TYR A 416 1.11 -20.84 -2.21
N SER A 417 1.64 -21.01 -1.00
CA SER A 417 1.07 -20.51 0.26
C SER A 417 2.19 -20.02 1.18
N TYR A 418 1.86 -19.27 2.23
CA TYR A 418 2.80 -18.95 3.31
C TYR A 418 2.66 -19.92 4.48
N ASP A 419 3.74 -20.18 5.22
CA ASP A 419 3.71 -20.96 6.46
C ASP A 419 2.90 -20.28 7.59
N THR A 420 2.49 -19.02 7.38
CA THR A 420 1.60 -18.27 8.27
C THR A 420 0.24 -17.95 7.64
N ASP A 421 -0.11 -18.54 6.50
CA ASP A 421 -1.46 -18.40 5.96
C ASP A 421 -2.47 -18.88 7.03
N PRO A 422 -3.51 -18.09 7.34
CA PRO A 422 -4.55 -18.54 8.27
C PRO A 422 -5.19 -19.86 7.83
N VAL A 423 -5.56 -20.70 8.81
CA VAL A 423 -6.34 -21.91 8.54
C VAL A 423 -7.66 -21.51 7.88
N GLY A 424 -7.99 -22.13 6.75
CA GLY A 424 -9.20 -21.79 6.00
C GLY A 424 -9.12 -20.49 5.20
N LEU A 425 -7.93 -19.93 4.97
CA LEU A 425 -7.75 -18.77 4.09
C LEU A 425 -8.42 -19.00 2.72
N SER A 426 -9.55 -18.32 2.52
CA SER A 426 -10.25 -18.18 1.25
C SER A 426 -10.29 -16.71 0.89
N ILE A 427 -9.48 -16.32 -0.10
CA ILE A 427 -9.53 -14.98 -0.65
C ILE A 427 -10.69 -14.96 -1.65
N ASN A 428 -11.88 -14.63 -1.14
CA ASN A 428 -13.08 -14.40 -1.94
C ASN A 428 -12.97 -13.02 -2.56
N VAL A 429 -12.44 -12.96 -3.78
CA VAL A 429 -12.53 -11.73 -4.56
C VAL A 429 -13.88 -11.77 -5.27
N ALA A 430 -14.87 -11.09 -4.71
CA ALA A 430 -16.09 -10.83 -5.49
C ALA A 430 -15.70 -9.90 -6.65
N PRO A 431 -16.05 -10.23 -7.91
CA PRO A 431 -15.80 -9.36 -9.04
C PRO A 431 -16.48 -7.99 -8.88
#